data_AF-A0A9D2II95-F1
#
_entry.id   AF-A0A9D2II95-F1
#
_cell.length_a   1.000
_cell.length_b   1.000
_cell.length_c   1.000
_cell.angle_alpha   90.00
_cell.angle_beta   90.00
_cell.angle_gamma   90.00
#
_symmetry.space_group_name_H-M   'P 1'
#
loop_
_entity.id
_entity.type
_entity.pdbx_description
1 polymer ?
#
loop_
_entity_poly.entity_id
_entity_poly.type
_entity_poly.pdbx_seq_one_letter_code
_entity_poly.pdbx_strand_id
1 'polypeptide(L)'
;MEMLVTKFSKGKYRNEGDLFNEPISAGNVKLMGEMIALQALRTVKKYDMKIADKLYIGLIKDLHHMNEIDYIVSDGYDVAQTAICFLYQFTGRKAS
;
A
#
# COMPACT_ATOMS: atom_id res chain seq x y z
N MET A 1 16.22 0.67 10.21
CA MET A 1 15.34 0.36 9.07
C MET A 1 14.06 1.14 9.30
N GLU A 2 13.81 2.18 8.50
CA GLU A 2 12.58 2.98 8.61
C GLU A 2 11.41 2.20 8.01
N MET A 3 10.24 2.22 8.64
CA MET A 3 9.06 1.51 8.12
C MET A 3 8.45 2.28 6.95
N LEU A 4 7.98 1.54 5.94
CA LEU A 4 7.45 2.13 4.70
C LEU A 4 6.28 3.08 4.99
N VAL A 5 5.40 2.70 5.90
CA VAL A 5 4.29 3.54 6.37
C VAL A 5 4.77 4.89 6.92
N THR A 6 5.87 4.92 7.70
CA THR A 6 6.43 6.15 8.25
C THR A 6 7.04 7.01 7.15
N LYS A 7 7.83 6.40 6.26
CA LYS A 7 8.46 7.09 5.13
C LYS A 7 7.41 7.73 4.21
N PHE A 8 6.44 6.96 3.74
CA PHE A 8 5.44 7.43 2.78
C PHE A 8 4.37 8.34 3.38
N SER A 9 4.18 8.29 4.71
CA SER A 9 3.34 9.26 5.43
C SER A 9 4.07 10.53 5.87
N LYS A 10 5.35 10.70 5.49
CA LYS A 10 6.20 11.82 5.93
C LYS A 10 6.23 11.96 7.46
N GLY A 11 6.25 10.83 8.16
CA GLY A 11 6.31 10.76 9.62
C GLY A 11 4.95 10.89 10.34
N LYS A 12 3.82 11.02 9.63
CA LYS A 12 2.50 11.09 10.26
C LYS A 12 2.17 9.84 11.08
N TYR A 13 2.51 8.65 10.57
CA TYR A 13 2.24 7.37 11.23
C TYR A 13 3.54 6.65 11.58
N ARG A 14 3.64 6.10 12.78
CA ARG A 14 4.86 5.38 13.20
C ARG A 14 4.86 3.93 12.73
N ASN A 15 3.68 3.35 12.46
CA ASN A 15 3.48 1.97 12.05
C ASN A 15 2.13 1.80 11.33
N GLU A 16 1.89 0.63 10.75
CA GLU A 16 0.63 0.31 10.05
C GLU A 16 -0.58 0.35 11.00
N GLY A 17 -0.42 -0.06 12.25
CA GLY A 17 -1.48 0.03 13.26
C GLY A 17 -1.94 1.46 13.51
N ASP A 18 -1.02 2.42 13.60
CA ASP A 18 -1.35 3.85 13.72
C ASP A 18 -2.18 4.33 12.53
N LEU A 19 -1.81 3.90 11.31
CA LEU A 19 -2.55 4.21 10.08
C LEU A 19 -3.96 3.61 10.11
N PHE A 20 -4.10 2.31 10.42
CA PHE A 20 -5.39 1.60 10.40
C PHE A 20 -6.32 1.94 11.57
N ASN A 21 -5.80 2.62 12.61
CA ASN A 21 -6.62 3.15 13.71
C ASN A 21 -7.42 4.40 13.34
N GLU A 22 -7.03 5.12 12.27
CA GLU A 22 -7.81 6.24 11.75
C GLU A 22 -9.03 5.74 10.95
N PRO A 23 -10.16 6.47 11.00
CA PRO A 23 -11.22 6.28 10.02
C PRO A 23 -10.69 6.46 8.59
N ILE A 24 -11.19 5.65 7.67
CA ILE A 24 -10.83 5.72 6.27
C ILE A 24 -11.25 7.10 5.73
N SER A 25 -10.35 7.76 5.04
CA SER A 25 -10.53 9.10 4.48
C SER A 25 -9.78 9.24 3.16
N ALA A 26 -10.13 10.26 2.37
CA ALA A 26 -9.42 10.57 1.14
C ALA A 26 -7.90 10.81 1.35
N GLY A 27 -7.49 11.23 2.56
CA GLY A 27 -6.08 11.51 2.88
C GLY A 27 -5.26 10.29 3.29
N ASN A 28 -5.88 9.18 3.69
CA ASN A 28 -5.17 7.99 4.19
C ASN A 28 -5.47 6.70 3.39
N VAL A 29 -6.58 6.66 2.65
CA VAL A 29 -7.04 5.46 1.93
C VAL A 29 -6.02 4.93 0.92
N LYS A 30 -5.29 5.83 0.25
CA LYS A 30 -4.20 5.47 -0.68
C LYS A 30 -3.13 4.65 0.04
N LEU A 31 -2.56 5.21 1.11
CA LEU A 31 -1.51 4.57 1.88
C LEU A 31 -2.01 3.28 2.56
N MET A 32 -3.25 3.26 3.03
CA MET A 32 -3.87 2.05 3.59
C MET A 32 -3.91 0.91 2.57
N GLY A 33 -4.38 1.18 1.35
CA GLY A 33 -4.44 0.16 0.29
C GLY A 33 -3.04 -0.31 -0.16
N GLU A 34 -2.07 0.61 -0.24
CA GLU A 34 -0.67 0.28 -0.53
C GLU A 34 -0.06 -0.64 0.55
N MET A 35 -0.30 -0.37 1.83
CA MET A 35 0.17 -1.22 2.93
C MET A 35 -0.49 -2.60 2.94
N ILE A 36 -1.79 -2.68 2.66
CA ILE A 36 -2.50 -3.97 2.51
C ILE A 36 -1.91 -4.79 1.37
N ALA A 37 -1.72 -4.19 0.19
CA ALA A 37 -1.18 -4.88 -0.97
C ALA A 37 0.25 -5.40 -0.73
N LEU A 38 1.11 -4.59 -0.10
CA LEU A 38 2.45 -5.03 0.29
C LEU A 38 2.42 -6.22 1.25
N GLN A 39 1.57 -6.17 2.28
CA GLN A 39 1.48 -7.24 3.26
C GLN A 39 0.91 -8.53 2.64
N ALA A 40 -0.10 -8.41 1.77
CA ALA A 40 -0.68 -9.52 1.04
C ALA A 40 0.37 -10.18 0.12
N LEU A 41 1.03 -9.40 -0.74
CA LEU A 41 2.06 -9.91 -1.66
C LEU A 41 3.27 -10.49 -0.94
N ARG A 42 3.71 -9.88 0.18
CA ARG A 42 4.78 -10.42 1.04
C ARG A 42 4.44 -11.80 1.61
N THR A 43 3.16 -12.04 1.87
CA THR A 43 2.68 -13.32 2.39
C THR A 43 2.58 -14.35 1.28
N VAL A 44 1.93 -14.01 0.16
CA VAL A 44 1.68 -14.92 -0.97
C VAL A 44 2.98 -15.36 -1.63
N LYS A 45 3.98 -14.46 -1.74
CA LYS A 45 5.25 -14.80 -2.40
C LYS A 45 6.07 -15.89 -1.73
N LYS A 46 5.73 -16.27 -0.49
CA LYS A 46 6.32 -17.44 0.18
C LYS A 46 5.85 -18.76 -0.44
N TYR A 47 4.74 -18.74 -1.17
CA TYR A 47 4.09 -19.92 -1.76
C TYR A 47 4.13 -19.89 -3.30
N ASP A 48 4.02 -18.71 -3.91
CA ASP A 48 4.23 -18.47 -5.34
C ASP A 48 5.35 -17.46 -5.55
N MET A 49 6.57 -17.95 -5.73
CA MET A 49 7.76 -17.11 -5.82
C MET A 49 7.93 -16.41 -7.18
N LYS A 50 7.19 -16.80 -8.23
CA LYS A 50 7.39 -16.21 -9.56
C LYS A 50 6.54 -14.97 -9.76
N ILE A 51 5.22 -15.12 -9.62
CA ILE A 51 4.30 -14.02 -9.96
C ILE A 51 4.24 -13.04 -8.79
N ALA A 52 4.01 -13.53 -7.57
CA ALA A 52 3.84 -12.64 -6.44
C ALA A 52 5.13 -11.90 -6.05
N ASP A 53 6.32 -12.47 -6.28
CA ASP A 53 7.58 -11.72 -6.06
C ASP A 53 7.79 -10.63 -7.13
N LYS A 54 7.44 -10.90 -8.40
CA LYS A 54 7.45 -9.88 -9.45
C LYS A 54 6.52 -8.71 -9.09
N LEU A 55 5.28 -9.00 -8.69
CA LEU A 55 4.30 -7.98 -8.28
C LEU A 55 4.76 -7.23 -7.03
N TYR A 56 5.32 -7.93 -6.03
CA TYR A 56 5.84 -7.31 -4.81
C TYR A 56 6.99 -6.34 -5.10
N ILE A 57 7.97 -6.77 -5.91
CA ILE A 57 9.11 -5.93 -6.29
C ILE A 57 8.65 -4.73 -7.11
N GLY A 58 7.71 -4.94 -8.05
CA GLY A 58 7.09 -3.88 -8.84
C GLY A 58 6.44 -2.83 -7.94
N LEU A 59 5.54 -3.25 -7.05
CA LEU A 59 4.86 -2.37 -6.11
C LEU A 59 5.84 -1.59 -5.22
N ILE A 60 6.89 -2.23 -4.69
CA ILE A 60 7.91 -1.52 -3.92
C ILE A 60 8.58 -0.42 -4.75
N LYS A 61 8.91 -0.67 -6.02
CA LYS A 61 9.48 0.35 -6.90
C LYS A 61 8.47 1.46 -7.15
N ASP A 62 7.21 1.13 -7.42
CA ASP A 62 6.17 2.12 -7.67
C ASP A 62 6.06 3.12 -6.51
N LEU A 63 6.02 2.63 -5.27
CA LEU A 63 5.93 3.50 -4.09
C LEU A 63 7.11 4.47 -3.96
N HIS A 64 8.31 4.06 -4.40
CA HIS A 64 9.49 4.91 -4.35
C HIS A 64 9.50 6.01 -5.41
N HIS A 65 8.89 5.76 -6.58
CA HIS A 65 8.89 6.69 -7.73
C HIS A 65 7.53 7.37 -7.93
N MET A 66 6.59 7.21 -7.00
CA MET A 66 5.20 7.69 -7.09
C MET A 66 5.04 9.22 -7.31
N ASN A 67 6.08 10.01 -7.03
CA ASN A 67 6.08 11.47 -7.22
C ASN A 67 6.87 11.91 -8.47
N GLU A 68 7.40 10.97 -9.24
CA GLU A 68 8.14 11.25 -10.46
C GLU A 68 7.17 11.45 -11.63
N ILE A 69 7.30 12.59 -12.30
CA ILE A 69 6.55 12.88 -13.52
C ILE A 69 7.01 11.88 -14.59
N ASP A 70 6.06 11.27 -15.31
CA ASP A 70 6.25 10.23 -16.34
C ASP A 70 6.61 8.82 -15.85
N TYR A 71 6.61 8.57 -14.53
CA TYR A 71 6.76 7.20 -14.03
C TYR A 71 5.51 6.35 -14.32
N ILE A 72 5.70 5.25 -15.05
CA ILE A 72 4.65 4.27 -15.32
C ILE A 72 4.65 3.25 -14.19
N VAL A 73 3.55 3.18 -13.45
CA VAL A 73 3.35 2.19 -12.39
C VAL A 73 3.27 0.77 -12.95
N SER A 74 3.79 -0.19 -12.19
CA SER A 74 3.78 -1.60 -12.56
C SER A 74 2.43 -2.28 -12.29
N ASP A 75 2.21 -3.47 -12.86
CA ASP A 75 1.06 -4.35 -12.55
C ASP A 75 0.93 -4.65 -11.03
N GLY A 76 2.01 -4.51 -10.26
CA GLY A 76 1.97 -4.63 -8.81
C GLY A 76 1.08 -3.59 -8.14
N TYR A 77 0.95 -2.41 -8.76
CA TYR A 77 0.13 -1.32 -8.26
C TYR A 77 -1.38 -1.57 -8.44
N ASP A 78 -1.78 -2.44 -9.38
CA ASP A 78 -3.19 -2.83 -9.56
C ASP A 78 -3.76 -3.49 -8.30
N VAL A 79 -2.92 -4.23 -7.57
CA VAL A 79 -3.30 -4.85 -6.28
C VAL A 79 -3.56 -3.77 -5.22
N ALA A 80 -2.70 -2.74 -5.16
CA ALA A 80 -2.90 -1.60 -4.27
C ALA A 80 -4.17 -0.83 -4.67
N GLN A 81 -4.38 -0.56 -5.95
CA GLN A 81 -5.54 0.16 -6.46
C GLN A 81 -6.85 -0.59 -6.16
N THR A 82 -6.84 -1.91 -6.29
CA THR A 82 -7.97 -2.77 -5.90
C THR A 82 -8.29 -2.61 -4.41
N ALA A 83 -7.28 -2.66 -3.54
CA ALA A 83 -7.46 -2.45 -2.11
C ALA A 83 -7.97 -1.03 -1.78
N ILE A 84 -7.45 0.00 -2.46
CA ILE A 84 -7.91 1.39 -2.32
C ILE A 84 -9.39 1.51 -2.68
N CYS A 85 -9.80 1.00 -3.85
CA CYS A 85 -11.19 1.03 -4.31
C CYS A 85 -12.14 0.26 -3.37
N PHE A 86 -11.68 -0.87 -2.83
CA PHE A 86 -12.42 -1.61 -1.82
C PHE A 86 -12.61 -0.78 -0.54
N LEU A 87 -11.54 -0.22 0.01
CA LEU A 87 -11.58 0.59 1.24
C LEU A 87 -12.41 1.86 1.10
N TYR A 88 -12.41 2.50 -0.08
CA TYR A 88 -13.11 3.76 -0.31
C TYR A 88 -14.62 3.66 -0.05
N GLN A 89 -15.21 2.49 -0.25
CA GLN A 89 -16.62 2.20 0.04
C GLN A 89 -16.97 2.30 1.54
N PHE A 90 -15.95 2.29 2.40
CA PHE A 90 -16.08 2.35 3.87
C PHE A 90 -15.57 3.68 4.43
N THR A 91 -15.44 4.72 3.61
CA THR A 91 -15.05 6.07 4.05
C THR A 91 -15.84 6.52 5.29
N GLY A 92 -15.15 7.05 6.30
CA GLY A 92 -15.71 7.44 7.59
C GLY A 92 -15.80 6.32 8.64
N ARG A 93 -15.53 5.06 8.26
CA ARG A 93 -15.47 3.91 9.17
C ARG A 93 -14.02 3.53 9.47
N LYS A 94 -13.78 2.88 10.61
CA LYS A 94 -12.50 2.22 10.87
C LYS A 94 -12.42 0.90 10.10
N ALA A 95 -11.20 0.47 9.80
CA ALA A 95 -10.96 -0.82 9.14
C ALA A 95 -11.13 -2.04 10.10
N SER A 96 -11.35 -1.78 11.39
CA SER A 96 -11.62 -2.75 12.47
C SER A 96 -13.11 -2.86 12.80
#